data_AF-A0A7C0WHB7-F1
#
_entry.id   AF-A0A7C0WHB7-F1
#
_cell.length_a   1.000
_cell.length_b   1.000
_cell.length_c   1.000
_cell.angle_alpha   90.00
_cell.angle_beta   90.00
_cell.angle_gamma   90.00
#
_symmetry.space_group_name_H-M   'P 1'
#
loop_
_entity.id
_entity.type
_entity.pdbx_description
1 polymer ?
#
loop_
_entity_poly.entity_id
_entity_poly.type
_entity_poly.pdbx_seq_one_letter_code
_entity_poly.pdbx_strand_id
1 'polypeptide(L)'
;MRHQPTEQLIEDAPAARAHRAPAFSLRWAIEYLAWLFIIFALAGIFALAVLSPAFAGISAGIKASKERGFARIIIGFSDLPKFESEVAAGIFILSFDKPVDVDVAQVPEDIPEYVGLIRRDPDGRALRIALTRPFQVNIMEAGLELFIDLLPPDWKGLPPPLPAATVKALTERALEVERKQAEEAEQRKAARIPYKLKVRLARHPTFSRIVFQWNKFVTFNLSRKGRTVELKFDKSAKANLSQLKADPPKFLQNIATQDTAEGMTMRLTVDEDVDVRGYREGLSYVLDLTGPDALAEASSAALADKIAAENNPAGSKKTA
;
A
#
# COMPACT_ATOMS: atom_id res chain seq x y z
N MET A 1 100.77 -27.37 -6.35
CA MET A 1 102.17 -26.95 -6.16
C MET A 1 102.23 -25.45 -6.25
N ARG A 2 102.84 -24.81 -5.23
CA ARG A 2 103.59 -23.56 -5.29
C ARG A 2 102.89 -22.29 -5.81
N HIS A 3 102.58 -21.37 -4.90
CA HIS A 3 103.46 -20.25 -4.52
C HIS A 3 102.67 -18.97 -4.18
N GLN A 4 102.85 -18.50 -2.94
CA GLN A 4 102.89 -17.07 -2.58
C GLN A 4 104.26 -16.47 -3.03
N PRO A 5 104.58 -15.17 -2.81
CA PRO A 5 103.82 -13.97 -2.39
C PRO A 5 104.00 -12.81 -3.42
N THR A 6 103.58 -11.54 -3.23
CA THR A 6 104.40 -10.43 -2.67
C THR A 6 103.61 -9.09 -2.65
N GLU A 7 103.74 -8.39 -1.51
CA GLU A 7 103.64 -6.94 -1.14
C GLU A 7 102.87 -5.88 -1.96
N GLN A 8 102.16 -4.98 -1.25
CA GLN A 8 102.60 -3.62 -0.82
C GLN A 8 101.47 -2.93 -0.01
N LEU A 9 101.67 -2.59 1.28
CA LEU A 9 102.19 -1.34 1.89
C LEU A 9 101.14 -0.18 1.96
N ILE A 10 100.41 -0.07 3.09
CA ILE A 10 100.39 1.00 4.13
C ILE A 10 99.98 2.41 3.65
N GLU A 11 98.83 2.92 4.12
CA GLU A 11 98.74 4.18 4.89
C GLU A 11 97.39 4.39 5.59
N ASP A 12 97.49 4.67 6.90
CA ASP A 12 96.73 5.53 7.81
C ASP A 12 95.26 5.29 8.29
N ALA A 13 95.15 5.46 9.61
CA ALA A 13 94.09 5.15 10.57
C ALA A 13 93.33 6.44 11.00
N PRO A 14 92.58 6.56 12.13
CA PRO A 14 92.11 5.57 13.13
C PRO A 14 90.67 5.78 13.69
N ALA A 15 90.30 4.85 14.59
CA ALA A 15 89.49 5.01 15.81
C ALA A 15 87.96 4.87 15.77
N ALA A 16 87.46 3.75 16.32
CA ALA A 16 86.11 3.63 16.88
C ALA A 16 86.20 3.22 18.36
N ARG A 17 85.72 4.11 19.25
CA ARG A 17 85.59 3.93 20.70
C ARG A 17 84.34 3.11 21.03
N ALA A 18 84.50 2.17 21.96
CA ALA A 18 83.41 1.49 22.66
C ALA A 18 82.71 2.45 23.64
N HIS A 19 81.36 2.43 23.68
CA HIS A 19 80.59 3.09 24.73
C HIS A 19 79.42 2.25 25.26
N ARG A 20 79.32 2.32 26.60
CA ARG A 20 78.47 1.69 27.60
C ARG A 20 76.96 1.70 27.33
N ALA A 21 76.26 0.72 27.90
CA ALA A 21 74.80 0.67 28.02
C ALA A 21 74.23 1.80 28.90
N PRO A 22 73.09 2.42 28.52
CA PRO A 22 72.41 3.41 29.36
C PRO A 22 71.27 2.81 30.21
N ALA A 23 71.11 3.40 31.39
CA ALA A 23 70.15 3.07 32.43
C ALA A 23 68.71 3.50 32.09
N PHE A 24 67.73 2.68 32.51
CA PHE A 24 66.30 2.92 32.39
C PHE A 24 65.88 4.03 33.36
N SER A 25 65.40 5.18 32.85
CA SER A 25 64.97 6.31 33.68
C SER A 25 63.44 6.47 33.65
N LEU A 26 62.89 6.77 34.83
CA LEU A 26 61.48 6.89 35.20
C LEU A 26 60.70 8.04 34.51
N ARG A 27 61.18 8.52 33.35
CA ARG A 27 60.53 9.58 32.54
C ARG A 27 59.57 9.03 31.48
N TRP A 28 59.72 7.76 31.10
CA TRP A 28 58.91 7.12 30.05
C TRP A 28 57.46 6.78 30.44
N ALA A 29 57.15 6.71 31.74
CA ALA A 29 55.80 6.36 32.21
C ALA A 29 54.84 7.57 32.24
N ILE A 30 55.37 8.80 32.34
CA ILE A 30 54.56 10.02 32.50
C ILE A 30 54.11 10.56 31.13
N GLU A 31 54.93 10.42 30.08
CA GLU A 31 54.55 10.83 28.72
C GLU A 31 53.48 9.91 28.09
N TYR A 32 53.42 8.63 28.48
CA TYR A 32 52.42 7.67 28.00
C TYR A 32 51.01 7.94 28.57
N LEU A 33 50.92 8.42 29.82
CA LEU A 33 49.66 8.83 30.46
C LEU A 33 49.13 10.17 29.92
N ALA A 34 50.02 11.09 29.53
CA ALA A 34 49.64 12.38 28.94
C ALA A 34 49.07 12.23 27.50
N TRP A 35 49.60 11.31 26.70
CA TRP A 35 49.06 11.01 25.35
C TRP A 35 47.72 10.26 25.38
N LEU A 36 47.47 9.43 26.41
CA LEU A 36 46.17 8.78 26.63
C LEU A 36 45.07 9.78 27.02
N PHE A 37 45.42 10.83 27.77
CA PHE A 37 44.47 11.88 28.17
C PHE A 37 44.06 12.81 27.00
N ILE A 38 44.97 13.09 26.06
CA ILE A 38 44.68 13.93 24.88
C ILE A 38 43.77 13.18 23.87
N ILE A 39 43.95 11.87 23.73
CA ILE A 39 43.08 11.03 22.88
C ILE A 39 41.68 10.88 23.51
N PHE A 40 41.58 10.75 24.85
CA PHE A 40 40.28 10.73 25.55
C PHE A 40 39.59 12.10 25.56
N ALA A 41 40.33 13.21 25.63
CA ALA A 41 39.77 14.56 25.59
C ALA A 41 39.28 14.99 24.19
N LEU A 42 39.92 14.53 23.11
CA LEU A 42 39.41 14.73 21.74
C LEU A 42 38.25 13.79 21.37
N ALA A 43 38.22 12.57 21.92
CA ALA A 43 37.07 11.67 21.75
C ALA A 43 35.82 12.12 22.54
N GLY A 44 36.01 12.81 23.67
CA GLY A 44 34.92 13.37 24.48
C GLY A 44 34.27 14.64 23.90
N ILE A 45 34.98 15.40 23.06
CA ILE A 45 34.45 16.62 22.43
C ILE A 45 33.83 16.34 21.05
N PHE A 46 34.18 15.23 20.38
CA PHE A 46 33.55 14.82 19.12
C PHE A 46 32.33 13.89 19.30
N ALA A 47 32.15 13.31 20.49
CA ALA A 47 31.00 12.47 20.84
C ALA A 47 29.78 13.25 21.38
N LEU A 48 29.81 14.59 21.31
CA LEU A 48 28.63 15.43 21.42
C LEU A 48 28.16 15.90 20.03
N ALA A 49 28.29 15.04 19.02
CA ALA A 49 27.42 15.10 17.85
C ALA A 49 26.00 14.82 18.35
N VAL A 50 25.29 15.90 18.66
CA VAL A 50 23.88 15.94 19.01
C VAL A 50 23.14 15.00 18.06
N LEU A 51 22.75 13.84 18.57
CA LEU A 51 21.62 13.08 18.04
C LEU A 51 20.41 13.98 18.25
N SER A 52 20.25 14.99 17.40
CA SER A 52 18.99 15.69 17.28
C SER A 52 18.04 14.62 16.78
N PRO A 53 17.01 14.20 17.56
CA PRO A 53 15.92 13.49 16.95
C PRO A 53 15.38 14.45 15.89
N ALA A 54 15.60 14.12 14.62
CA ALA A 54 14.84 14.70 13.54
C ALA A 54 13.41 14.20 13.74
N PHE A 55 12.68 14.83 14.66
CA PHE A 55 11.24 14.77 14.65
C PHE A 55 10.86 15.30 13.27
N ALA A 56 10.40 14.41 12.40
CA ALA A 56 9.85 14.80 11.12
C ALA A 56 8.74 15.81 11.41
N GLY A 57 9.04 17.09 11.20
CA GLY A 57 8.09 18.17 11.41
C GLY A 57 6.91 18.00 10.46
N ILE A 58 5.74 18.50 10.87
CA ILE A 58 4.59 18.58 9.97
C ILE A 58 5.00 19.47 8.80
N SER A 59 5.04 18.93 7.59
CA SER A 59 5.32 19.72 6.40
C SER A 59 4.11 20.60 6.09
N ALA A 60 4.36 21.88 5.82
CA ALA A 60 3.32 22.82 5.44
C ALA A 60 3.77 23.74 4.31
N GLY A 61 2.81 24.09 3.45
CA GLY A 61 2.95 25.15 2.46
C GLY A 61 2.22 26.40 2.92
N ILE A 62 2.76 27.57 2.59
CA ILE A 62 2.14 28.86 2.90
C ILE A 62 1.98 29.67 1.62
N LYS A 63 0.86 30.38 1.51
CA LYS A 63 0.59 31.35 0.45
C LYS A 63 -0.03 32.59 1.06
N ALA A 64 0.30 33.75 0.52
CA ALA A 64 -0.35 34.99 0.92
C ALA A 64 -0.87 35.73 -0.32
N SER A 65 -2.02 36.38 -0.17
CA SER A 65 -2.59 37.22 -1.23
C SER A 65 -3.27 38.45 -0.65
N LYS A 66 -3.21 39.54 -1.40
CA LYS A 66 -4.05 40.71 -1.17
C LYS A 66 -5.43 40.45 -1.77
N GLU A 67 -6.45 40.52 -0.92
CA GLU A 67 -7.84 40.40 -1.30
C GLU A 67 -8.52 41.78 -1.34
N ARG A 68 -9.84 41.81 -1.54
CA ARG A 68 -10.61 43.06 -1.54
C ARG A 68 -10.67 43.68 -0.13
N GLY A 69 -9.66 44.49 0.20
CA GLY A 69 -9.59 45.32 1.41
C GLY A 69 -8.88 44.67 2.61
N PHE A 70 -8.42 43.43 2.49
CA PHE A 70 -7.69 42.69 3.53
C PHE A 70 -6.62 41.81 2.88
N ALA A 71 -5.72 41.24 3.68
CA ALA A 71 -4.80 40.20 3.22
C ALA A 71 -5.19 38.85 3.81
N ARG A 72 -4.99 37.78 3.05
CA ARG A 72 -5.24 36.41 3.46
C ARG A 72 -3.95 35.60 3.37
N ILE A 73 -3.60 34.93 4.46
CA ILE A 73 -2.54 33.95 4.52
C ILE A 73 -3.21 32.57 4.64
N ILE A 74 -2.79 31.63 3.81
CA ILE A 74 -3.29 30.26 3.80
C ILE A 74 -2.11 29.35 4.11
N ILE A 75 -2.20 28.58 5.18
CA ILE A 75 -1.22 27.57 5.55
C ILE A 75 -1.86 26.19 5.37
N GLY A 76 -1.36 25.39 4.44
CA GLY A 76 -1.81 24.02 4.21
C GLY A 76 -0.83 23.03 4.84
N PHE A 77 -1.32 22.16 5.71
CA PHE A 77 -0.53 21.20 6.48
C PHE A 77 -0.70 19.76 5.97
N SER A 78 0.31 18.91 6.18
CA SER A 78 0.17 17.47 6.00
C SER A 78 -0.70 16.81 7.09
N ASP A 79 -0.66 17.38 8.30
CA ASP A 79 -1.46 17.03 9.48
C ASP A 79 -1.68 18.35 10.25
N LEU A 80 -2.91 18.71 10.62
CA LEU A 80 -3.15 19.99 11.26
C LEU A 80 -2.72 19.92 12.75
N PRO A 81 -1.70 20.68 13.19
CA PRO A 81 -1.33 20.72 14.61
C PRO A 81 -2.38 21.47 15.41
N LYS A 82 -2.43 21.25 16.73
CA LYS A 82 -3.16 22.19 17.60
C LYS A 82 -2.38 23.50 17.62
N PHE A 83 -3.09 24.62 17.60
CA PHE A 83 -2.47 25.93 17.56
C PHE A 83 -3.13 26.91 18.50
N GLU A 84 -2.36 27.92 18.89
CA GLU A 84 -2.81 29.09 19.63
C GLU A 84 -2.32 30.35 18.92
N SER A 85 -3.05 31.45 19.07
CA SER A 85 -2.74 32.68 18.36
C SER A 85 -2.84 33.90 19.28
N GLU A 86 -1.86 34.78 19.21
CA GLU A 86 -1.81 36.01 20.00
C GLU A 86 -1.33 37.18 19.14
N VAL A 87 -1.90 38.37 19.35
CA VAL A 87 -1.38 39.62 18.79
C VAL A 87 -0.88 40.47 19.95
N ALA A 88 0.44 40.68 20.01
CA ALA A 88 1.09 41.48 21.04
C ALA A 88 2.11 42.43 20.42
N ALA A 89 2.06 43.71 20.78
CA ALA A 89 3.00 44.75 20.34
C ALA A 89 3.22 44.81 18.80
N GLY A 90 2.16 44.60 18.01
CA GLY A 90 2.24 44.60 16.54
C GLY A 90 2.84 43.33 15.92
N ILE A 91 3.06 42.30 16.73
CA ILE A 91 3.50 40.98 16.27
C ILE A 91 2.35 40.00 16.45
N PHE A 92 1.97 39.33 15.37
CA PHE A 92 1.08 38.19 15.41
C PHE A 92 1.90 36.90 15.59
N ILE A 93 1.63 36.16 16.65
CA ILE A 93 2.30 34.92 17.01
C ILE A 93 1.31 33.78 16.83
N LEU A 94 1.66 32.82 15.99
CA LEU A 94 0.94 31.57 15.80
C LEU A 94 1.80 30.43 16.35
N SER A 95 1.39 29.86 17.48
CA SER A 95 2.09 28.78 18.18
C SER A 95 1.46 27.43 17.86
N PHE A 96 2.27 26.38 17.80
CA PHE A 96 1.87 25.01 17.48
C PHE A 96 2.29 24.04 18.59
N ASP A 97 1.47 23.02 18.85
CA ASP A 97 1.80 21.94 19.79
C ASP A 97 2.89 20.98 19.25
N LYS A 98 2.98 20.87 17.92
CA LYS A 98 3.96 20.08 17.17
C LYS A 98 4.82 20.98 16.28
N PRO A 99 6.09 20.61 16.00
CA PRO A 99 6.95 21.37 15.09
C PRO A 99 6.40 21.33 13.65
N VAL A 100 6.30 22.51 13.03
CA VAL A 100 5.89 22.71 11.64
C VAL A 100 7.10 23.12 10.81
N ASP A 101 7.25 22.52 9.63
CA ASP A 101 8.25 22.88 8.63
C ASP A 101 7.59 23.59 7.46
N VAL A 102 7.83 24.90 7.37
CA VAL A 102 7.21 25.81 6.40
C VAL A 102 8.21 26.88 5.98
N ASP A 103 8.34 27.09 4.68
CA ASP A 103 9.10 28.20 4.12
C ASP A 103 8.23 29.45 4.06
N VAL A 104 8.61 30.49 4.81
CA VAL A 104 7.83 31.72 4.98
C VAL A 104 8.38 32.90 4.18
N ALA A 105 9.48 32.72 3.44
CA ALA A 105 10.26 33.82 2.89
C ALA A 105 9.47 34.72 1.92
N GLN A 106 8.50 34.17 1.19
CA GLN A 106 7.73 34.90 0.17
C GLN A 106 6.58 35.74 0.73
N VAL A 107 6.10 35.48 1.96
CA VAL A 107 4.91 36.15 2.51
C VAL A 107 5.05 37.67 2.58
N PRO A 108 6.18 38.26 3.05
CA PRO A 108 6.34 39.71 3.07
C PRO A 108 6.41 40.33 1.68
N GLU A 109 6.82 39.57 0.66
CA GLU A 109 6.87 40.03 -0.73
C GLU A 109 5.47 40.01 -1.38
N ASP A 110 4.65 39.01 -1.04
CA ASP A 110 3.28 38.86 -1.54
C ASP A 110 2.30 39.90 -0.95
N ILE A 111 2.47 40.24 0.33
CA ILE A 111 1.59 41.17 1.07
C ILE A 111 2.36 42.22 1.89
N PRO A 112 3.26 43.01 1.26
CA PRO A 112 4.16 43.94 1.95
C PRO A 112 3.45 45.06 2.72
N GLU A 113 2.21 45.39 2.33
CA GLU A 113 1.39 46.38 3.02
C GLU A 113 0.87 45.89 4.39
N TYR A 114 0.91 44.58 4.65
CA TYR A 114 0.32 43.94 5.82
C TYR A 114 1.38 43.28 6.72
N VAL A 115 2.36 42.61 6.12
CA VAL A 115 3.42 41.88 6.83
C VAL A 115 4.77 42.47 6.46
N GLY A 116 5.48 43.01 7.46
CA GLY A 116 6.84 43.53 7.26
C GLY A 116 7.91 42.44 7.34
N LEU A 117 7.70 41.43 8.18
CA LEU A 117 8.59 40.28 8.32
C LEU A 117 7.81 39.09 8.88
N ILE A 118 8.16 37.88 8.47
CA ILE A 118 7.72 36.64 9.11
C ILE A 118 8.93 35.77 9.39
N ARG A 119 8.93 35.12 10.55
CA ARG A 119 9.97 34.16 10.92
C ARG A 119 9.36 32.94 11.59
N ARG A 120 9.83 31.76 11.20
CA ARG A 120 9.61 30.52 11.92
C ARG A 120 10.65 30.37 13.04
N ASP A 121 10.22 29.99 14.22
CA ASP A 121 11.14 29.69 15.32
C ASP A 121 12.03 28.48 15.00
N PRO A 122 13.25 28.40 15.56
CA PRO A 122 14.18 27.29 15.27
C PRO A 122 13.63 25.90 15.63
N ASP A 123 12.72 25.83 16.59
CA ASP A 123 12.04 24.59 17.00
C ASP A 123 10.82 24.26 16.13
N GLY A 124 10.45 25.13 15.18
CA GLY A 124 9.28 24.99 14.31
C GLY A 124 7.94 25.17 15.03
N ARG A 125 7.92 25.58 16.30
CA ARG A 125 6.69 25.63 17.10
C ARG A 125 5.98 26.97 17.09
N ALA A 126 6.55 27.98 16.46
CA ALA A 126 5.86 29.26 16.30
C ALA A 126 6.22 29.95 14.98
N LEU A 127 5.24 30.66 14.42
CA LEU A 127 5.44 31.70 13.42
C LEU A 127 5.26 33.05 14.09
N ARG A 128 6.26 33.92 13.96
CA ARG A 128 6.20 35.32 14.41
C ARG A 128 6.10 36.22 13.19
N ILE A 129 5.00 36.93 13.09
CA ILE A 129 4.63 37.76 11.95
C ILE A 129 4.61 39.22 12.43
N ALA A 130 5.61 40.00 12.04
CA ALA A 130 5.65 41.43 12.28
C ALA A 130 4.66 42.14 11.34
N LEU A 131 3.61 42.71 11.91
CA LEU A 131 2.60 43.45 11.16
C LEU A 131 3.09 44.88 10.91
N THR A 132 2.77 45.44 9.74
CA THR A 132 3.16 46.82 9.38
C THR A 132 2.40 47.88 10.19
N ARG A 133 1.22 47.52 10.70
CA ARG A 133 0.34 48.33 11.53
C ARG A 133 -0.62 47.40 12.29
N PRO A 134 -1.40 47.90 13.26
CA PRO A 134 -2.42 47.10 13.90
C PRO A 134 -3.44 46.57 12.88
N PHE A 135 -3.75 45.28 12.93
CA PHE A 135 -4.80 44.62 12.16
C PHE A 135 -5.66 43.79 13.11
N GLN A 136 -6.94 43.62 12.77
CA GLN A 136 -7.77 42.59 13.37
C GLN A 136 -7.43 41.26 12.67
N VAL A 137 -7.23 40.19 13.44
CA VAL A 137 -6.89 38.88 12.90
C VAL A 137 -8.12 37.98 12.98
N ASN A 138 -8.55 37.44 11.85
CA ASN A 138 -9.60 36.42 11.78
C ASN A 138 -8.99 35.10 11.32
N ILE A 139 -9.22 34.02 12.07
CA ILE A 139 -8.66 32.70 11.79
C ILE A 139 -9.79 31.72 11.51
N MET A 140 -9.66 30.94 10.44
CA MET A 140 -10.62 29.90 10.08
C MET A 140 -9.90 28.61 9.73
N GLU A 141 -10.39 27.49 10.25
CA GLU A 141 -9.91 26.15 9.94
C GLU A 141 -10.80 25.50 8.88
N ALA A 142 -10.19 24.91 7.85
CA ALA A 142 -10.89 24.10 6.87
C ALA A 142 -10.08 22.86 6.48
N GLY A 143 -10.40 21.72 7.09
CA GLY A 143 -9.71 20.46 6.82
C GLY A 143 -8.27 20.48 7.33
N LEU A 144 -7.30 20.58 6.41
CA LEU A 144 -5.87 20.68 6.74
C LEU A 144 -5.30 22.05 6.37
N GLU A 145 -6.16 23.05 6.15
CA GLU A 145 -5.77 24.41 5.83
C GLU A 145 -6.20 25.37 6.95
N LEU A 146 -5.31 26.31 7.28
CA LEU A 146 -5.57 27.43 8.17
C LEU A 146 -5.59 28.72 7.37
N PHE A 147 -6.69 29.46 7.46
CA PHE A 147 -6.89 30.75 6.83
C PHE A 147 -6.73 31.85 7.87
N ILE A 148 -5.87 32.81 7.61
CA ILE A 148 -5.56 33.92 8.51
C ILE A 148 -5.78 35.21 7.73
N ASP A 149 -6.84 35.92 8.06
CA ASP A 149 -7.17 37.21 7.46
C ASP A 149 -6.65 38.34 8.33
N LEU A 150 -5.93 39.28 7.71
CA LEU A 150 -5.45 40.51 8.31
C LEU A 150 -6.35 41.66 7.86
N LEU A 151 -7.32 42.03 8.71
CA LEU A 151 -8.30 43.06 8.42
C LEU A 151 -7.85 44.41 8.99
N PRO A 152 -7.96 45.51 8.22
CA PRO A 152 -7.70 46.86 8.73
C PRO A 152 -8.53 47.20 9.98
N PRO A 153 -8.05 48.07 10.88
CA PRO A 153 -8.79 48.46 12.08
C PRO A 153 -10.17 49.06 11.82
N ASP A 154 -10.37 49.68 10.65
CA ASP A 154 -11.61 50.31 10.20
C ASP A 154 -12.53 49.36 9.41
N TRP A 155 -12.27 48.05 9.41
CA TRP A 155 -13.10 47.06 8.72
C TRP A 155 -14.57 47.16 9.19
N LYS A 156 -15.47 47.37 8.23
CA LYS A 156 -16.92 47.46 8.47
C LYS A 156 -17.60 46.22 7.89
N GLY A 157 -18.21 45.41 8.75
CA GLY A 157 -19.00 44.25 8.35
C GLY A 157 -18.50 42.95 8.98
N LEU A 158 -19.07 41.85 8.50
CA LEU A 158 -18.66 40.52 8.94
C LEU A 158 -17.25 40.20 8.41
N PRO A 159 -16.47 39.39 9.13
CA PRO A 159 -15.24 38.83 8.60
C PRO A 159 -15.48 38.07 7.28
N PRO A 160 -14.51 38.06 6.35
CA PRO A 160 -14.62 37.29 5.12
C PRO A 160 -14.88 35.79 5.39
N PRO A 161 -15.75 35.13 4.62
CA PRO A 161 -15.96 33.69 4.76
C PRO A 161 -14.78 32.88 4.20
N LEU A 162 -14.81 31.57 4.46
CA LEU A 162 -13.98 30.60 3.75
C LEU A 162 -14.21 30.68 2.23
N PRO A 163 -13.17 30.46 1.40
CA PRO A 163 -13.34 30.43 -0.05
C PRO A 163 -14.35 29.35 -0.48
N ALA A 164 -15.22 29.70 -1.43
CA ALA A 164 -16.22 28.77 -1.95
C ALA A 164 -15.59 27.50 -2.55
N ALA A 165 -14.39 27.61 -3.13
CA ALA A 165 -13.64 26.47 -3.65
C ALA A 165 -13.25 25.46 -2.54
N THR A 166 -12.82 25.94 -1.38
CA THR A 166 -12.46 25.11 -0.22
C THR A 166 -13.69 24.40 0.35
N VAL A 167 -14.82 25.12 0.50
CA VAL A 167 -16.09 24.54 0.96
C VAL A 167 -16.57 23.45 0.00
N LYS A 168 -16.49 23.71 -1.31
CA LYS A 168 -16.85 22.74 -2.34
C LYS A 168 -15.97 21.50 -2.27
N ALA A 169 -14.65 21.67 -2.21
CA ALA A 169 -13.70 20.56 -2.13
C ALA A 169 -13.90 19.70 -0.88
N LEU A 170 -14.17 20.33 0.28
CA LEU A 170 -14.47 19.62 1.52
C LEU A 170 -15.76 18.83 1.42
N THR A 171 -16.79 19.42 0.82
CA THR A 171 -18.09 18.77 0.60
C THR A 171 -17.96 17.55 -0.32
N GLU A 172 -17.28 17.70 -1.45
CA GLU A 172 -17.02 16.60 -2.39
C GLU A 172 -16.22 15.47 -1.73
N ARG A 173 -15.20 15.82 -0.95
CA ARG A 173 -14.42 14.83 -0.19
C ARG A 173 -15.26 14.09 0.84
N ALA A 174 -16.15 14.79 1.55
CA ALA A 174 -17.04 14.17 2.53
C ALA A 174 -18.00 13.17 1.86
N LEU A 175 -18.62 13.55 0.74
CA LEU A 175 -19.50 12.67 -0.03
C LEU A 175 -18.77 11.44 -0.58
N GLU A 176 -17.53 11.59 -1.05
CA GLU A 176 -16.72 10.46 -1.53
C GLU A 176 -16.38 9.48 -0.39
N VAL A 177 -16.03 9.99 0.80
CA VAL A 177 -15.78 9.15 1.98
C VAL A 177 -17.04 8.40 2.39
N GLU A 178 -18.19 9.08 2.42
CA GLU A 178 -19.48 8.47 2.74
C GLU A 178 -19.84 7.37 1.73
N ARG A 179 -19.68 7.63 0.43
CA ARG A 179 -19.94 6.64 -0.62
C ARG A 179 -19.07 5.40 -0.45
N LYS A 180 -17.76 5.57 -0.26
CA LYS A 180 -16.84 4.44 -0.03
C LYS A 180 -17.22 3.65 1.22
N GLN A 181 -17.56 4.33 2.31
CA GLN A 181 -17.97 3.66 3.54
C GLN A 181 -19.28 2.89 3.36
N ALA A 182 -20.24 3.43 2.61
CA ALA A 182 -21.49 2.76 2.29
C ALA A 182 -21.25 1.50 1.42
N GLU A 183 -20.44 1.61 0.37
CA GLU A 183 -20.06 0.49 -0.49
C GLU A 183 -19.35 -0.62 0.30
N GLU A 184 -18.36 -0.26 1.13
CA GLU A 184 -17.68 -1.21 2.00
C GLU A 184 -18.64 -1.87 3.00
N ALA A 185 -19.56 -1.10 3.58
CA ALA A 185 -20.56 -1.63 4.51
C ALA A 185 -21.49 -2.63 3.80
N GLU A 186 -21.88 -2.36 2.55
CA GLU A 186 -22.65 -3.28 1.73
C GLU A 186 -21.85 -4.54 1.38
N GLN A 187 -20.59 -4.40 0.97
CA GLN A 187 -19.70 -5.53 0.71
C GLN A 187 -19.51 -6.41 1.95
N ARG A 188 -19.31 -5.80 3.13
CA ARG A 188 -19.23 -6.52 4.41
C ARG A 188 -20.52 -7.26 4.73
N LYS A 189 -21.68 -6.66 4.46
CA LYS A 189 -22.99 -7.34 4.62
C LYS A 189 -23.12 -8.52 3.66
N ALA A 190 -22.77 -8.35 2.38
CA ALA A 190 -22.81 -9.41 1.38
C ALA A 190 -21.81 -10.55 1.68
N ALA A 191 -20.65 -10.24 2.24
CA ALA A 191 -19.65 -11.22 2.66
C ALA A 191 -20.17 -12.12 3.80
N ARG A 192 -20.95 -11.57 4.74
CA ARG A 192 -21.56 -12.30 5.86
C ARG A 192 -22.69 -13.25 5.47
N ILE A 193 -23.27 -13.10 4.28
CA ILE A 193 -24.28 -14.05 3.80
C ILE A 193 -23.60 -15.40 3.54
N PRO A 194 -24.00 -16.48 4.24
CA PRO A 194 -23.37 -17.78 4.09
C PRO A 194 -23.64 -18.36 2.70
N TYR A 195 -22.70 -19.20 2.23
CA TYR A 195 -22.89 -19.96 1.00
C TYR A 195 -24.03 -20.98 1.19
N LYS A 196 -24.89 -21.07 0.19
CA LYS A 196 -25.99 -22.04 0.12
C LYS A 196 -25.87 -22.77 -1.21
N LEU A 197 -25.89 -24.10 -1.15
CA LEU A 197 -25.89 -24.98 -2.32
C LEU A 197 -27.24 -25.69 -2.41
N LYS A 198 -27.91 -25.56 -3.56
CA LYS A 198 -29.05 -26.39 -3.94
C LYS A 198 -28.61 -27.35 -5.03
N VAL A 199 -28.87 -28.64 -4.84
CA VAL A 199 -28.59 -29.67 -5.85
C VAL A 199 -29.90 -30.05 -6.53
N ARG A 200 -29.94 -29.97 -7.86
CA ARG A 200 -31.11 -30.35 -8.67
C ARG A 200 -30.73 -31.44 -9.66
N LEU A 201 -31.70 -32.26 -10.00
CA LEU A 201 -31.57 -33.30 -10.99
C LEU A 201 -32.53 -33.04 -12.15
N ALA A 202 -32.04 -33.19 -13.36
CA ALA A 202 -32.85 -33.28 -14.57
C ALA A 202 -32.52 -34.59 -15.29
N ARG A 203 -33.56 -35.35 -15.64
CA ARG A 203 -33.45 -36.62 -16.36
C ARG A 203 -33.76 -36.37 -17.83
N HIS A 204 -32.82 -36.69 -18.71
CA HIS A 204 -33.04 -36.69 -20.14
C HIS A 204 -33.01 -38.12 -20.67
N PRO A 205 -33.51 -38.38 -21.89
CA PRO A 205 -33.52 -39.72 -22.46
C PRO A 205 -32.13 -40.35 -22.52
N THR A 206 -31.14 -39.56 -22.95
CA THR A 206 -29.77 -39.97 -23.29
C THR A 206 -28.70 -39.62 -22.25
N PHE A 207 -28.99 -38.68 -21.33
CA PHE A 207 -28.08 -38.26 -20.27
C PHE A 207 -28.81 -37.84 -19.00
N SER A 208 -28.10 -37.81 -17.88
CA SER A 208 -28.57 -37.25 -16.61
C SER A 208 -27.83 -35.95 -16.31
N ARG A 209 -28.54 -34.90 -15.91
CA ARG A 209 -27.96 -33.60 -15.58
C ARG A 209 -28.12 -33.28 -14.10
N ILE A 210 -27.00 -33.06 -13.42
CA ILE A 210 -26.95 -32.63 -12.02
C ILE A 210 -26.55 -31.16 -12.00
N VAL A 211 -27.37 -30.31 -11.39
CA VAL A 211 -27.14 -28.86 -11.28
C VAL A 211 -26.85 -28.48 -9.84
N PHE A 212 -25.66 -27.95 -9.60
CA PHE A 212 -25.19 -27.44 -8.33
C PHE A 212 -25.35 -25.92 -8.31
N GLN A 213 -26.49 -25.43 -7.81
CA GLN A 213 -26.85 -24.02 -7.80
C GLN A 213 -26.39 -23.33 -6.51
N TRP A 214 -25.48 -22.37 -6.64
CA TRP A 214 -24.99 -21.55 -5.52
C TRP A 214 -25.68 -20.19 -5.45
N ASN A 215 -25.74 -19.60 -4.26
CA ASN A 215 -26.22 -18.22 -4.06
C ASN A 215 -25.14 -17.15 -4.26
N LYS A 216 -23.87 -17.57 -4.38
CA LYS A 216 -22.68 -16.72 -4.55
C LYS A 216 -21.73 -17.43 -5.50
N PHE A 217 -20.82 -16.68 -6.12
CA PHE A 217 -19.79 -17.27 -6.95
C PHE A 217 -18.86 -18.15 -6.09
N VAL A 218 -18.58 -19.34 -6.57
CA VAL A 218 -17.61 -20.28 -5.99
C VAL A 218 -16.73 -20.81 -7.11
N THR A 219 -15.44 -21.04 -6.88
CA THR A 219 -14.57 -21.71 -7.84
C THR A 219 -14.73 -23.21 -7.70
N PHE A 220 -14.56 -23.95 -8.79
CA PHE A 220 -14.62 -25.41 -8.76
C PHE A 220 -13.51 -26.05 -9.60
N ASN A 221 -13.21 -27.30 -9.30
CA ASN A 221 -12.33 -28.15 -10.09
C ASN A 221 -12.97 -29.54 -10.24
N LEU A 222 -13.02 -30.05 -11.48
CA LEU A 222 -13.52 -31.38 -11.79
C LEU A 222 -12.35 -32.29 -12.14
N SER A 223 -12.26 -33.42 -11.46
CA SER A 223 -11.26 -34.46 -11.76
C SER A 223 -11.92 -35.83 -11.76
N ARG A 224 -11.36 -36.77 -12.53
CA ARG A 224 -11.89 -38.13 -12.64
C ARG A 224 -10.76 -39.14 -12.52
N LYS A 225 -11.02 -40.22 -11.77
CA LYS A 225 -10.15 -41.39 -11.64
C LYS A 225 -10.99 -42.65 -11.82
N GLY A 226 -10.96 -43.22 -13.03
CA GLY A 226 -11.82 -44.35 -13.40
C GLY A 226 -13.30 -44.00 -13.24
N ARG A 227 -14.01 -44.75 -12.38
CA ARG A 227 -15.43 -44.57 -12.07
C ARG A 227 -15.72 -43.48 -11.02
N THR A 228 -14.69 -42.90 -10.43
CA THR A 228 -14.83 -41.88 -9.38
C THR A 228 -14.63 -40.49 -9.97
N VAL A 229 -15.65 -39.64 -9.85
CA VAL A 229 -15.60 -38.22 -10.21
C VAL A 229 -15.50 -37.41 -8.93
N GLU A 230 -14.50 -36.55 -8.84
CA GLU A 230 -14.36 -35.58 -7.76
C GLU A 230 -14.58 -34.17 -8.27
N LEU A 231 -15.62 -33.53 -7.73
CA LEU A 231 -15.93 -32.13 -7.94
C LEU A 231 -15.61 -31.35 -6.66
N LYS A 232 -14.56 -30.55 -6.71
CA LYS A 232 -14.09 -29.75 -5.57
C LYS A 232 -14.60 -28.33 -5.71
N PHE A 233 -15.24 -27.79 -4.68
CA PHE A 233 -15.62 -26.40 -4.55
C PHE A 233 -14.72 -25.72 -3.51
N ASP A 234 -14.30 -24.48 -3.77
CA ASP A 234 -13.47 -23.66 -2.87
C ASP A 234 -14.24 -23.06 -1.67
N LYS A 235 -15.52 -23.43 -1.54
CA LYS A 235 -16.43 -23.06 -0.44
C LYS A 235 -17.25 -24.27 -0.03
N SER A 236 -17.58 -24.31 1.26
CA SER A 236 -18.48 -25.33 1.82
C SER A 236 -19.87 -24.75 2.05
N ALA A 237 -20.89 -25.60 1.85
CA ALA A 237 -22.27 -25.32 2.19
C ALA A 237 -23.00 -26.63 2.50
N LYS A 238 -24.06 -26.57 3.32
CA LYS A 238 -24.92 -27.73 3.55
C LYS A 238 -25.62 -28.13 2.25
N ALA A 239 -25.34 -29.32 1.75
CA ALA A 239 -25.99 -29.91 0.58
C ALA A 239 -27.00 -30.98 1.00
N ASN A 240 -28.25 -30.88 0.55
CA ASN A 240 -29.23 -31.95 0.72
C ASN A 240 -29.13 -32.91 -0.48
N LEU A 241 -28.64 -34.13 -0.24
CA LEU A 241 -28.49 -35.18 -1.25
C LEU A 241 -29.49 -36.34 -1.09
N SER A 242 -30.40 -36.26 -0.11
CA SER A 242 -31.25 -37.39 0.26
C SER A 242 -32.10 -37.89 -0.89
N GLN A 243 -32.63 -36.99 -1.72
CA GLN A 243 -33.41 -37.36 -2.91
C GLN A 243 -32.56 -38.07 -3.98
N LEU A 244 -31.34 -37.60 -4.22
CA LEU A 244 -30.43 -38.22 -5.20
C LEU A 244 -29.98 -39.62 -4.76
N LYS A 245 -29.90 -39.87 -3.45
CA LYS A 245 -29.56 -41.19 -2.90
C LYS A 245 -30.74 -42.15 -2.89
N ALA A 246 -31.95 -41.65 -2.66
CA ALA A 246 -33.16 -42.46 -2.61
C ALA A 246 -33.61 -42.93 -4.01
N ASP A 247 -33.43 -42.08 -5.03
CA ASP A 247 -33.82 -42.35 -6.42
C ASP A 247 -32.70 -41.88 -7.38
N PRO A 248 -31.59 -42.64 -7.47
CA PRO A 248 -30.43 -42.25 -8.26
C PRO A 248 -30.77 -42.16 -9.76
N PRO A 249 -30.32 -41.12 -10.47
CA PRO A 249 -30.52 -41.01 -11.92
C PRO A 249 -29.69 -42.04 -12.68
N LYS A 250 -30.03 -42.25 -13.96
CA LYS A 250 -29.22 -43.06 -14.88
C LYS A 250 -27.75 -42.63 -14.78
N PHE A 251 -26.84 -43.60 -14.78
CA PHE A 251 -25.39 -43.41 -14.80
C PHE A 251 -24.76 -42.94 -13.49
N LEU A 252 -25.55 -42.71 -12.43
CA LEU A 252 -25.05 -42.37 -11.09
C LEU A 252 -25.32 -43.52 -10.12
N GLN A 253 -24.26 -44.08 -9.55
CA GLN A 253 -24.35 -45.12 -8.52
C GLN A 253 -24.43 -44.52 -7.11
N ASN A 254 -23.60 -43.52 -6.84
CA ASN A 254 -23.54 -42.90 -5.52
C ASN A 254 -23.05 -41.45 -5.60
N ILE A 255 -23.45 -40.65 -4.62
CA ILE A 255 -22.96 -39.29 -4.41
C ILE A 255 -22.76 -39.02 -2.93
N ALA A 256 -21.58 -38.52 -2.57
CA ALA A 256 -21.23 -38.16 -1.21
C ALA A 256 -20.54 -36.78 -1.18
N THR A 257 -20.69 -36.09 -0.06
CA THR A 257 -20.00 -34.83 0.24
C THR A 257 -19.01 -35.04 1.34
N GLN A 258 -17.85 -34.40 1.22
CA GLN A 258 -16.82 -34.35 2.23
C GLN A 258 -16.40 -32.89 2.41
N ASP A 259 -16.59 -32.36 3.61
CA ASP A 259 -16.04 -31.05 3.96
C ASP A 259 -14.53 -31.17 4.18
N THR A 260 -13.81 -30.16 3.74
CA THR A 260 -12.36 -30.04 3.82
C THR A 260 -12.01 -28.65 4.33
N ALA A 261 -10.76 -28.43 4.77
CA ALA A 261 -10.32 -27.09 5.18
C ALA A 261 -10.41 -26.06 4.03
N GLU A 262 -10.25 -26.51 2.79
CA GLU A 262 -10.21 -25.67 1.59
C GLU A 262 -11.61 -25.45 0.95
N GLY A 263 -12.65 -26.13 1.45
CA GLY A 263 -13.99 -26.07 0.88
C GLY A 263 -14.70 -27.42 0.97
N MET A 264 -15.44 -27.80 -0.07
CA MET A 264 -16.22 -29.04 -0.08
C MET A 264 -15.92 -29.86 -1.33
N THR A 265 -15.73 -31.16 -1.14
CA THR A 265 -15.57 -32.12 -2.24
C THR A 265 -16.83 -32.95 -2.39
N MET A 266 -17.39 -32.99 -3.59
CA MET A 266 -18.43 -33.93 -3.98
C MET A 266 -17.79 -35.09 -4.72
N ARG A 267 -17.96 -36.30 -4.18
CA ARG A 267 -17.47 -37.54 -4.78
C ARG A 267 -18.66 -38.29 -5.37
N LEU A 268 -18.64 -38.50 -6.67
CA LEU A 268 -19.64 -39.25 -7.41
C LEU A 268 -19.03 -40.57 -7.88
N THR A 269 -19.77 -41.65 -7.76
CA THR A 269 -19.46 -42.93 -8.39
C THR A 269 -20.41 -43.09 -9.57
N VAL A 270 -19.86 -43.17 -10.78
CA VAL A 270 -20.64 -43.32 -12.02
C VAL A 270 -20.56 -44.74 -12.57
N ASP A 271 -21.42 -45.05 -13.53
CA ASP A 271 -21.36 -46.31 -14.30
C ASP A 271 -20.10 -46.42 -15.16
N GLU A 272 -19.79 -47.64 -15.59
CA GLU A 272 -18.76 -47.89 -16.60
C GLU A 272 -19.14 -47.21 -17.92
N ASP A 273 -18.13 -46.76 -18.65
CA ASP A 273 -18.26 -46.14 -19.99
C ASP A 273 -19.17 -44.90 -20.06
N VAL A 274 -19.42 -44.24 -18.93
CA VAL A 274 -20.13 -42.95 -18.85
C VAL A 274 -19.17 -41.81 -19.18
N ASP A 275 -19.55 -40.89 -20.05
CA ASP A 275 -18.86 -39.60 -20.20
C ASP A 275 -19.38 -38.57 -19.19
N VAL A 276 -18.47 -37.76 -18.67
CA VAL A 276 -18.73 -36.81 -17.59
C VAL A 276 -18.29 -35.44 -18.04
N ARG A 277 -19.27 -34.57 -18.33
CA ARG A 277 -19.02 -33.21 -18.78
C ARG A 277 -19.50 -32.21 -17.75
N GLY A 278 -18.64 -31.30 -17.36
CA GLY A 278 -18.95 -30.24 -16.41
C GLY A 278 -18.76 -28.85 -17.00
N TYR A 279 -19.66 -27.93 -16.69
CA TYR A 279 -19.53 -26.53 -17.12
C TYR A 279 -20.25 -25.57 -16.17
N ARG A 280 -19.83 -24.30 -16.19
CA ARG A 280 -20.49 -23.23 -15.42
C ARG A 280 -21.63 -22.62 -16.23
N GLU A 281 -22.73 -22.33 -15.54
CA GLU A 281 -23.82 -21.50 -16.03
C GLU A 281 -24.20 -20.49 -14.93
N GLY A 282 -23.69 -19.27 -15.03
CA GLY A 282 -23.87 -18.24 -14.00
C GLY A 282 -23.31 -18.67 -12.63
N LEU A 283 -24.20 -18.76 -11.63
CA LEU A 283 -23.90 -19.24 -10.27
C LEU A 283 -24.10 -20.76 -10.10
N SER A 284 -24.47 -21.46 -11.17
CA SER A 284 -24.64 -22.90 -11.17
C SER A 284 -23.43 -23.59 -11.80
N TYR A 285 -23.08 -24.76 -11.28
CA TYR A 285 -22.25 -25.72 -11.98
C TYR A 285 -23.11 -26.89 -12.44
N VAL A 286 -23.01 -27.25 -13.71
CA VAL A 286 -23.80 -28.29 -14.34
C VAL A 286 -22.88 -29.47 -14.64
N LEU A 287 -23.32 -30.67 -14.28
CA LEU A 287 -22.63 -31.92 -14.53
C LEU A 287 -23.54 -32.88 -15.30
N ASP A 288 -23.18 -33.16 -16.54
CA ASP A 288 -23.88 -34.09 -17.41
C ASP A 288 -23.18 -35.45 -17.40
N LEU A 289 -23.97 -36.50 -17.20
CA LEU A 289 -23.57 -37.91 -17.23
C LEU A 289 -24.22 -38.56 -18.44
N THR A 290 -23.43 -38.89 -19.46
CA THR A 290 -23.94 -39.43 -20.74
C THR A 290 -23.49 -40.87 -20.92
N GLY A 291 -24.43 -41.77 -21.23
CA GLY A 291 -24.13 -43.19 -21.45
C GLY A 291 -23.48 -43.48 -22.81
N PRO A 292 -22.85 -44.66 -22.98
CA PRO A 292 -22.10 -45.03 -24.18
C PRO A 292 -22.95 -45.06 -25.46
N ASP A 293 -24.21 -45.54 -25.39
CA ASP A 293 -25.11 -45.60 -26.55
C ASP A 293 -25.38 -44.20 -27.14
N ALA A 294 -25.66 -43.24 -26.26
CA ALA A 294 -25.90 -41.85 -26.64
C ALA A 294 -24.62 -41.15 -27.15
N LEU A 295 -23.45 -41.53 -26.62
CA LEU A 295 -22.16 -41.04 -27.11
C LEU A 295 -21.84 -41.57 -28.51
N ALA A 296 -22.19 -42.83 -28.79
CA ALA A 296 -22.04 -43.44 -30.10
C ALA A 296 -22.98 -42.78 -31.13
N GLU A 297 -24.23 -42.51 -30.77
CA GLU A 297 -25.18 -41.76 -31.60
C GLU A 297 -24.73 -40.31 -31.84
N ALA A 298 -24.27 -39.59 -30.81
CA ALA A 298 -23.77 -38.22 -30.96
C ALA A 298 -22.48 -38.13 -31.78
N SER A 299 -21.57 -39.09 -31.63
CA SER A 299 -20.33 -39.18 -32.40
C SER A 299 -20.59 -39.50 -33.88
N SER A 300 -21.50 -40.45 -34.15
CA SER A 300 -21.90 -40.79 -35.51
C SER A 300 -22.66 -39.65 -36.21
N ALA A 301 -23.53 -38.94 -35.50
CA ALA A 301 -24.19 -37.73 -36.01
C ALA A 301 -23.20 -36.58 -36.28
N ALA A 302 -22.27 -36.30 -35.37
CA ALA A 302 -21.26 -35.26 -35.56
C ALA A 302 -20.28 -35.59 -36.70
N LEU A 303 -19.98 -36.88 -36.90
CA LEU A 303 -19.19 -37.36 -38.04
C LEU A 303 -19.97 -37.22 -39.34
N ALA A 304 -21.27 -37.57 -39.35
CA ALA A 304 -22.14 -37.38 -40.51
C ALA A 304 -22.29 -35.90 -40.89
N ASP A 305 -22.43 -35.00 -39.92
CA ASP A 305 -22.50 -33.55 -40.15
C ASP A 305 -21.18 -32.97 -40.69
N LYS A 306 -20.04 -33.44 -40.17
CA LYS A 306 -18.72 -33.06 -40.71
C LYS A 306 -18.53 -33.54 -42.13
N ILE A 307 -18.88 -34.80 -42.42
CA ILE A 307 -18.81 -35.38 -43.77
C ILE A 307 -19.78 -34.65 -44.72
N ALA A 308 -20.97 -34.25 -44.25
CA ALA A 308 -21.92 -33.48 -45.03
C ALA A 308 -21.46 -32.03 -45.29
N ALA A 309 -20.78 -31.40 -44.33
CA ALA A 309 -20.18 -30.08 -44.48
C ALA A 309 -18.95 -30.09 -45.41
N GLU A 310 -18.15 -31.16 -45.40
CA GLU A 310 -16.97 -31.33 -46.25
C GLU A 310 -17.33 -31.73 -47.69
N ASN A 311 -18.41 -32.49 -47.88
CA ASN A 311 -18.92 -32.90 -49.19
C ASN A 311 -19.83 -31.85 -49.88
N ASN A 312 -20.05 -30.68 -49.27
CA ASN A 312 -20.76 -29.57 -49.92
C ASN A 312 -19.96 -28.25 -49.88
N PRO A 313 -18.91 -28.10 -50.72
CA PRO A 313 -18.12 -26.86 -50.78
C PRO A 313 -18.78 -25.76 -51.63
N ALA A 314 -19.99 -25.92 -52.15
CA ALA A 314 -20.58 -25.01 -53.14
C ALA A 314 -21.90 -24.38 -52.66
N GLY A 315 -21.77 -23.19 -52.06
CA GLY A 315 -22.89 -22.36 -51.60
C GLY A 315 -22.59 -20.86 -51.60
N SER A 316 -21.95 -20.37 -52.67
CA SER A 316 -21.96 -18.96 -53.11
C SER A 316 -21.15 -17.92 -52.32
N LYS A 317 -19.91 -17.70 -52.79
CA LYS A 317 -19.52 -16.33 -53.17
C LYS A 317 -20.55 -15.85 -54.21
N LYS A 318 -21.29 -14.78 -53.89
CA LYS A 318 -21.83 -13.87 -54.90
C LYS A 318 -21.48 -12.45 -54.48
N THR A 319 -20.71 -11.83 -55.36
CA THR A 319 -20.36 -10.42 -55.48
C THR A 319 -21.56 -9.48 -55.38
N ALA A 320 -21.48 -8.47 -54.51
CA ALA A 320 -21.51 -7.03 -54.82
C ALA A 320 -21.18 -6.25 -53.55
#